data_AF-A0A7W7QXN0-F1
#
_entry.id   AF-A0A7W7QXN0-F1
#
_cell.length_a   1.000
_cell.length_b   1.000
_cell.length_c   1.000
_cell.angle_alpha   90.00
_cell.angle_beta   90.00
_cell.angle_gamma   90.00
#
_symmetry.space_group_name_H-M   'P 1'
#
loop_
_entity.id
_entity.type
_entity.pdbx_description
1 polymer ?
#
loop_
_entity_poly.entity_id
_entity_poly.type
_entity_poly.pdbx_seq_one_letter_code
_entity_poly.pdbx_strand_id
1 'polypeptide(L)' 'MPRPPRLRVSDQPSARSAERCWLVELAGVDGRRYAYRVYACEHALPGDLFWSALHHHDEGPLPRALDLFDTALIRLLG' A
#
# COMPACT_ATOMS: atom_id res chain seq x y z
N MET A 1 -11.45 -41.63 -1.28
CA MET A 1 -11.14 -40.35 -1.94
C MET A 1 -9.81 -39.84 -1.39
N PRO A 2 -8.69 -39.86 -2.13
CA PRO A 2 -7.45 -39.25 -1.68
C PRO A 2 -7.59 -37.71 -1.73
N ARG A 3 -7.08 -37.02 -0.71
CA ARG A 3 -7.05 -35.55 -0.65
C ARG A 3 -6.10 -35.00 -1.73
N PRO A 4 -6.44 -33.91 -2.44
CA PRO A 4 -5.52 -33.31 -3.39
C PRO A 4 -4.28 -32.76 -2.64
N PRO A 5 -3.09 -32.85 -3.25
CA PRO A 5 -1.89 -32.29 -2.64
C PRO A 5 -2.07 -30.78 -2.47
N ARG A 6 -1.75 -30.28 -1.27
CA ARG A 6 -1.64 -28.83 -1.03
C ARG A 6 -0.65 -28.29 -2.06
N LEU A 7 -1.12 -27.36 -2.89
CA LEU A 7 -0.27 -26.54 -3.75
C LEU A 7 0.86 -26.00 -2.88
N ARG A 8 2.09 -26.41 -3.18
CA ARG A 8 3.29 -25.78 -2.63
C ARG A 8 3.17 -24.30 -2.99
N VAL A 9 3.13 -23.44 -1.98
CA VAL A 9 3.46 -22.03 -2.16
C VAL A 9 4.81 -22.02 -2.85
N SER A 10 4.82 -21.63 -4.12
CA SER A 10 6.05 -21.45 -4.86
C SER A 10 6.89 -20.47 -4.07
N ASP A 11 8.09 -20.93 -3.72
CA ASP A 11 9.19 -20.14 -3.21
C ASP A 11 9.45 -19.03 -4.24
N GLN A 12 8.78 -17.88 -4.07
CA GLN A 12 9.03 -16.71 -4.90
C GLN A 12 10.49 -16.33 -4.63
N PRO A 13 11.30 -16.15 -5.69
CA PRO A 13 12.70 -15.85 -5.53
C PRO A 13 12.82 -14.63 -4.64
N SER A 14 13.69 -14.73 -3.65
CA SER A 14 14.11 -13.64 -2.78
C SER A 14 14.65 -12.50 -3.63
N ALA A 15 13.75 -11.66 -4.12
CA ALA A 15 14.06 -10.30 -4.47
C ALA A 15 14.64 -9.73 -3.19
N ARG A 16 15.97 -9.57 -3.14
CA ARG A 16 16.53 -8.44 -2.43
C ARG A 16 15.90 -7.23 -3.10
N SER A 17 14.75 -6.85 -2.57
CA SER A 17 13.82 -5.90 -3.14
C SER A 17 14.59 -4.63 -3.45
N ALA A 18 14.61 -4.22 -4.71
CA ALA A 18 14.74 -2.80 -4.99
C ALA A 18 13.43 -2.17 -4.53
N GLU A 19 13.24 -2.07 -3.21
CA GLU A 19 12.14 -1.32 -2.60
C GLU A 19 12.22 0.08 -3.18
N ARG A 20 11.23 0.41 -4.00
CA ARG A 20 11.05 1.76 -4.51
C ARG A 20 10.29 2.56 -3.48
N CYS A 21 10.48 3.86 -3.52
CA CYS A 21 9.70 4.77 -2.71
C CYS A 21 8.48 5.22 -3.51
N TRP A 22 7.29 5.05 -2.95
CA TRP A 22 6.05 5.57 -3.51
C TRP A 22 5.56 6.72 -2.63
N LEU A 23 5.01 7.77 -3.24
CA LEU A 23 4.22 8.77 -2.52
C LEU A 23 2.75 8.43 -2.68
N VAL A 24 2.06 8.30 -1.55
CA VAL A 24 0.62 8.11 -1.46
C VAL A 24 0.01 9.30 -0.74
N GLU A 25 -0.85 10.03 -1.41
CA GLU A 25 -1.61 11.12 -0.80
C GLU A 25 -3.04 10.67 -0.52
N LEU A 26 -3.47 10.77 0.72
CA LEU A 26 -4.82 10.47 1.18
C LEU A 26 -5.62 11.76 1.37
N ALA A 27 -6.88 11.79 0.92
CA ALA A 27 -7.76 12.91 1.20
C ALA A 27 -8.31 12.82 2.63
N GLY A 28 -8.25 13.90 3.39
CA GLY A 28 -8.82 14.04 4.72
C GLY A 28 -10.28 14.47 4.68
N VAL A 29 -11.05 14.10 5.72
CA VAL A 29 -12.42 14.62 5.94
C VAL A 29 -12.44 16.14 6.18
N ASP A 30 -11.30 16.72 6.52
CA ASP A 30 -11.08 18.14 6.71
C ASP A 30 -10.75 18.90 5.41
N GLY A 31 -10.82 18.22 4.27
CA GLY A 31 -10.50 18.78 2.95
C GLY A 31 -9.00 18.93 2.67
N ARG A 32 -8.12 18.46 3.57
CA ARG A 32 -6.67 18.45 3.36
C ARG A 32 -6.22 17.17 2.67
N ARG A 33 -4.96 17.13 2.22
CA ARG A 33 -4.32 15.90 1.74
C ARG A 33 -3.10 15.59 2.61
N TYR A 34 -2.93 14.32 2.94
CA TYR A 34 -1.86 13.81 3.79
C TYR A 34 -0.99 12.85 3.00
N ALA A 35 0.31 13.15 2.93
CA ALA A 35 1.25 12.43 2.07
C ALA A 35 2.14 11.47 2.87
N TYR A 36 2.23 10.23 2.40
CA TYR A 36 3.01 9.15 3.01
C TYR A 36 4.00 8.56 2.02
N ARG A 37 5.20 8.22 2.51
CA ARG A 37 6.15 7.41 1.77
C ARG A 37 5.90 5.95 2.08
N VAL A 38 5.66 5.15 1.05
CA VAL A 38 5.49 3.71 1.14
C VAL A 38 6.64 3.05 0.38
N TYR A 39 7.42 2.24 1.08
CA TYR A 39 8.50 1.47 0.46
C TYR A 39 7.97 0.12 0.03
N ALA A 40 7.97 -0.14 -1.27
CA ALA A 40 7.38 -1.34 -1.84
C ALA A 40 8.05 -1.72 -3.18
N CYS A 41 7.76 -2.93 -3.66
CA CYS A 41 8.15 -3.34 -5.00
C CYS A 41 7.65 -2.35 -6.07
N GLU A 42 8.37 -2.21 -7.17
CA GLU A 42 7.96 -1.36 -8.31
C GLU A 42 6.68 -1.86 -9.01
N HIS A 43 6.30 -3.11 -8.76
CA HIS A 43 5.07 -3.72 -9.25
C HIS A 43 4.00 -3.86 -8.16
N ALA A 44 4.14 -3.14 -7.04
CA ALA A 44 3.14 -3.14 -5.98
C ALA A 44 1.76 -2.73 -6.53
N LEU A 45 0.71 -3.42 -6.10
CA LEU A 45 -0.64 -3.04 -6.48
C LEU A 45 -0.97 -1.70 -5.83
N PRO A 46 -1.62 -0.77 -6.56
CA PRO A 46 -2.05 0.50 -5.99
C PRO A 46 -2.86 0.35 -4.69
N GLY A 47 -3.71 -0.68 -4.61
CA GLY A 47 -4.48 -0.99 -3.41
C GLY A 47 -3.62 -1.30 -2.18
N ASP A 48 -2.52 -2.03 -2.36
CA ASP A 48 -1.60 -2.36 -1.25
C ASP A 48 -0.89 -1.10 -0.73
N LEU A 49 -0.49 -0.21 -1.65
CA LEU A 49 0.11 1.08 -1.32
C LEU A 49 -0.87 1.99 -0.56
N PHE A 50 -2.12 2.04 -1.02
CA PHE A 50 -3.19 2.77 -0.36
C PHE A 50 -3.44 2.26 1.05
N TRP A 51 -3.62 0.95 1.22
CA TRP A 51 -3.88 0.35 2.54
C TRP A 51 -2.73 0.57 3.51
N SER A 52 -1.48 0.46 3.04
CA SER A 52 -0.31 0.75 3.87
C SER A 52 -0.30 2.20 4.35
N ALA A 53 -0.57 3.16 3.47
CA ALA A 53 -0.64 4.58 3.83
C ALA A 53 -1.82 4.88 4.77
N LEU A 54 -3.00 4.31 4.51
CA LEU A 54 -4.21 4.54 5.30
C LEU A 54 -4.04 3.99 6.72
N HIS A 55 -3.48 2.78 6.86
CA HIS A 55 -3.19 2.20 8.16
C HIS A 55 -2.25 3.08 8.98
N HIS A 56 -1.19 3.60 8.36
CA HIS A 56 -0.27 4.53 9.03
C HIS A 56 -0.95 5.85 9.42
N HIS A 57 -1.87 6.35 8.61
CA HIS A 57 -2.62 7.57 8.91
C HIS A 57 -3.55 7.39 10.12
N ASP A 58 -4.26 6.26 10.20
CA ASP A 58 -5.22 5.96 11.26
C ASP A 58 -4.58 5.82 12.65
N GLU A 59 -3.29 5.54 12.72
CA GLU A 59 -2.53 5.52 13.99
C GLU A 59 -2.13 6.93 14.48
N GLY A 60 -2.25 7.94 13.62
CA GLY A 60 -1.84 9.31 13.89
C GLY A 60 -2.91 10.17 14.58
N PRO A 61 -2.53 11.36 15.07
CA PRO A 61 -3.45 12.31 15.70
C PRO A 61 -4.23 13.19 14.69
N LEU A 62 -4.06 12.93 13.38
CA LEU A 62 -4.62 13.77 12.32
C LEU A 62 -6.11 13.49 12.12
N PRO A 63 -6.87 14.45 11.58
CA PRO A 63 -8.25 14.19 11.14
C PRO A 63 -8.30 13.02 10.17
N ARG A 64 -9.29 12.14 10.36
CA ARG A 64 -9.47 10.90 9.58
C ARG A 64 -9.34 11.12 8.06
N ALA A 65 -8.61 10.22 7.40
CA ALA A 65 -8.59 10.10 5.95
C ALA A 65 -9.85 9.40 5.42
N LEU A 66 -10.26 9.74 4.21
CA LEU A 66 -11.28 9.01 3.47
C LEU A 66 -10.72 7.63 3.11
N ASP A 67 -11.48 6.58 3.44
CA ASP A 67 -11.20 5.19 3.08
C ASP A 67 -11.59 4.86 1.62
N LEU A 68 -11.68 5.90 0.78
CA LEU A 68 -12.07 5.82 -0.61
C LEU A 68 -10.82 5.81 -1.50
N PHE A 69 -10.50 4.63 -2.06
CA PHE A 69 -9.33 4.40 -2.90
C PHE A 69 -9.20 5.44 -4.04
N ASP A 70 -10.30 5.78 -4.71
CA ASP A 70 -10.30 6.71 -5.85
C ASP A 70 -9.90 8.16 -5.49
N THR A 71 -9.85 8.50 -4.20
CA THR A 71 -9.39 9.81 -3.73
C THR A 71 -7.87 9.87 -3.52
N ALA A 72 -7.21 8.71 -3.55
CA ALA A 72 -5.78 8.58 -3.35
C ALA A 72 -5.01 8.97 -4.61
N LEU A 73 -3.91 9.71 -4.42
CA LEU A 73 -2.95 9.95 -5.50
C LEU A 73 -1.69 9.15 -5.19
N ILE A 74 -1.32 8.27 -6.12
CA ILE A 74 -0.22 7.33 -5.94
C ILE A 74 0.79 7.59 -7.05
N ARG A 75 2.05 7.83 -6.68
CA ARG A 75 3.15 8.02 -7.63
C ARG A 75 4.42 7.34 -7.16
N LEU A 76 5.16 6.76 -8.10
CA LEU A 76 6.52 6.31 -7.85
C LEU A 76 7.44 7.53 -7.66
N LEU A 77 8.30 7.52 -6.65
CA LEU A 77 9.36 8.49 -6.45
C LEU A 77 10.68 7.86 -6.93
N GLY A 78 11.17 8.32 -8.08
CA GLY A 78 12.37 7.83 -8.74
C GLY A 78 12.56 8.50 -10.09
#